data_AF-A0A327L4M8-F1
#
_entry.id   AF-A0A327L4M8-F1
#
_cell.length_a   1.000
_cell.length_b   1.000
_cell.length_c   1.000
_cell.angle_alpha   90.00
_cell.angle_beta   90.00
_cell.angle_gamma   90.00
#
_symmetry.space_group_name_H-M   'P 1'
#
loop_
_entity.id
_entity.type
_entity.pdbx_description
1 polymer ?
#
loop_
_entity_poly.entity_id
_entity_poly.type
_entity_poly.pdbx_seq_one_letter_code
_entity_poly.pdbx_strand_id
1 'polypeptide(L)'
;MGEPRTALMTVTGRGGPPTLAEAATQLGLGPADLDAGFGVVPVDPERDLFAVEVRADRVPPAGPAGEAYRGPFSNPDIAPFGPPQPAGPGKTGRR
;
A
#
# COMPACT_ATOMS: atom_id res chain seq x y z
N MET A 1 -2.50 -0.67 18.30
CA MET A 1 -2.79 -0.52 16.86
C MET A 1 -1.83 -1.49 16.18
N GLY A 2 -2.33 -2.58 15.58
CA GLY A 2 -1.45 -3.60 14.98
C GLY A 2 -0.74 -3.00 13.78
N GLU A 3 0.56 -3.23 13.64
CA GLU A 3 1.33 -2.82 12.46
C GLU A 3 0.71 -3.47 11.22
N PRO A 4 0.66 -2.77 10.07
CA PRO A 4 0.08 -3.33 8.85
C PRO A 4 0.88 -4.58 8.47
N ARG A 5 0.18 -5.71 8.28
CA ARG A 5 0.81 -6.99 7.92
C ARG A 5 1.42 -6.96 6.51
N THR A 6 0.90 -6.07 5.67
CA THR A 6 1.28 -5.91 4.28
C THR A 6 1.46 -4.44 3.92
N ALA A 7 2.20 -4.17 2.86
CA ALA A 7 2.47 -2.85 2.33
C ALA A 7 2.36 -2.88 0.81
N LEU A 8 1.97 -1.76 0.20
CA LEU A 8 2.02 -1.60 -1.24
C LEU A 8 3.37 -1.03 -1.66
N MET A 9 3.89 -1.59 -2.75
CA MET A 9 5.12 -1.15 -3.40
C MET A 9 4.83 -0.86 -4.87
N THR A 10 5.54 0.12 -5.43
CA THR A 10 5.50 0.41 -6.87
C THR A 10 6.66 -0.26 -7.59
N VAL A 11 6.35 -0.82 -8.75
CA VAL A 11 7.28 -1.46 -9.69
C VAL A 11 7.00 -0.96 -11.10
N THR A 12 7.97 -1.06 -12.00
CA THR A 12 7.79 -0.65 -13.39
C THR A 12 7.63 -1.87 -14.31
N GLY A 13 6.79 -1.70 -15.31
CA GLY A 13 6.68 -2.58 -16.46
C GLY A 13 7.64 -2.16 -17.57
N ARG A 14 8.14 -3.12 -18.35
CA ARG A 14 8.91 -2.83 -19.58
C ARG A 14 8.00 -3.01 -20.79
N GLY A 15 7.05 -2.08 -20.97
CA GLY A 15 6.05 -2.15 -22.04
C GLY A 15 4.83 -3.01 -21.70
N GLY A 16 4.37 -2.97 -20.45
CA GLY A 16 3.23 -3.75 -19.96
C GLY A 16 3.40 -4.28 -18.53
N PRO A 17 2.36 -4.93 -17.97
CA PRO A 17 2.36 -5.39 -16.59
C PRO A 17 3.50 -6.39 -16.34
N PRO A 18 4.37 -6.17 -15.34
CA PRO A 18 5.37 -7.15 -14.95
C PRO A 18 4.67 -8.38 -14.35
N THR A 19 5.34 -9.52 -14.39
CA THR A 19 4.96 -10.69 -13.59
C THR A 19 5.31 -10.46 -12.11
N LEU A 20 4.68 -11.23 -11.21
CA LEU A 20 5.03 -11.19 -9.78
C LEU A 20 6.52 -11.53 -9.54
N ALA A 21 7.10 -12.43 -10.31
CA ALA A 21 8.52 -12.77 -10.19
C ALA A 21 9.44 -11.60 -10.60
N GLU A 22 9.08 -10.87 -11.66
CA GLU A 22 9.82 -9.67 -12.07
C GLU A 22 9.67 -8.54 -11.06
N ALA A 23 8.46 -8.32 -10.54
CA ALA A 23 8.20 -7.35 -9.48
C ALA A 23 9.01 -7.67 -8.21
N ALA A 24 9.03 -8.94 -7.79
CA ALA A 24 9.82 -9.39 -6.64
C ALA A 24 11.33 -9.15 -6.87
N THR A 25 11.82 -9.44 -8.07
CA THR A 25 13.23 -9.19 -8.45
C THR A 25 13.58 -7.70 -8.36
N GLN A 26 12.70 -6.81 -8.83
CA GLN A 26 12.92 -5.36 -8.70
C GLN A 26 12.99 -4.93 -7.23
N LEU A 27 12.20 -5.54 -6.35
CA LEU A 27 12.15 -5.23 -4.93
C LEU A 27 13.23 -5.95 -4.09
N GLY A 28 13.99 -6.88 -4.69
CA GLY A 28 14.94 -7.72 -3.97
C GLY A 28 14.27 -8.75 -3.05
N LEU A 29 13.02 -9.13 -3.35
CA LEU A 29 12.20 -10.04 -2.56
C LEU A 29 12.02 -11.39 -3.25
N GLY A 30 11.56 -12.38 -2.51
CA GLY A 30 11.07 -13.62 -3.10
C GLY A 30 9.65 -13.44 -3.66
N PRO A 31 9.26 -14.18 -4.72
CA PRO A 31 7.90 -14.11 -5.25
C PRO A 31 6.83 -14.55 -4.23
N ALA A 32 7.21 -15.34 -3.21
CA ALA A 32 6.33 -15.74 -2.11
C ALA A 32 6.08 -14.63 -1.08
N ASP A 33 6.86 -13.55 -1.12
CA ASP A 33 6.67 -12.37 -0.27
C ASP A 33 5.66 -11.37 -0.88
N LEU A 34 5.25 -11.59 -2.13
CA LEU A 34 4.21 -10.84 -2.82
C LEU A 34 2.86 -11.56 -2.67
N ASP A 35 1.79 -10.79 -2.57
CA ASP A 35 0.43 -11.33 -2.53
C ASP A 35 -0.07 -11.68 -3.94
N ALA A 36 -0.21 -12.98 -4.21
CA ALA A 36 -0.71 -13.48 -5.50
C ALA A 36 -2.21 -13.22 -5.72
N GLY A 37 -2.99 -13.02 -4.66
CA GLY A 37 -4.40 -12.64 -4.73
C GLY A 37 -4.58 -11.17 -5.07
N PHE A 38 -3.67 -10.30 -4.63
CA PHE A 38 -3.61 -8.90 -5.07
C PHE A 38 -3.12 -8.78 -6.51
N GLY A 39 -2.05 -9.52 -6.86
CA GLY A 39 -1.49 -9.54 -8.21
C GLY A 39 -0.73 -8.25 -8.56
N VAL A 40 -0.83 -7.83 -9.83
CA VAL A 40 -0.14 -6.64 -10.35
C VAL A 40 -1.20 -5.67 -10.86
N VAL A 41 -1.31 -4.53 -10.20
CA VAL A 41 -2.38 -3.55 -10.45
C VAL A 41 -1.79 -2.31 -11.14
N PRO A 42 -2.27 -1.90 -12.31
CA PRO A 42 -1.81 -0.66 -12.95
C PRO A 42 -2.16 0.56 -12.10
N VAL A 43 -1.16 1.40 -11.83
CA VAL A 43 -1.32 2.69 -11.13
C VAL A 43 -1.25 3.84 -12.12
N ASP A 44 -0.27 3.81 -13.02
CA ASP A 44 -0.10 4.78 -14.10
C ASP A 44 0.37 4.04 -15.36
N PRO A 45 -0.58 3.59 -16.22
CA PRO A 45 -0.27 2.85 -17.44
C PRO A 45 0.58 3.63 -18.44
N GLU A 46 0.48 4.97 -18.48
CA GLU A 46 1.25 5.81 -19.40
C GLU A 46 2.74 5.82 -19.03
N ARG A 47 3.05 5.52 -17.76
CA ARG A 47 4.41 5.41 -17.22
C ARG A 47 4.85 3.98 -16.92
N ASP A 48 4.08 2.99 -17.38
CA ASP A 48 4.29 1.58 -17.04
C ASP A 48 4.45 1.37 -15.52
N LEU A 49 3.65 2.06 -14.69
CA LEU A 49 3.73 1.97 -13.23
C LEU A 49 2.65 1.05 -12.66
N PHE A 50 3.07 0.12 -11.81
CA PHE A 50 2.20 -0.89 -11.22
C PHE A 50 2.41 -0.97 -9.71
N ALA A 51 1.35 -1.28 -8.98
CA ALA A 51 1.38 -1.61 -7.57
C ALA A 51 1.38 -3.13 -7.37
N VAL A 52 2.12 -3.57 -6.36
CA VAL A 52 2.07 -4.93 -5.80
C VAL A 52 1.95 -4.85 -4.29
N GLU A 53 1.26 -5.81 -3.70
CA GLU A 53 1.21 -5.98 -2.25
C GLU A 53 2.28 -6.95 -1.79
N VAL A 54 2.99 -6.58 -0.73
CA VAL A 54 4.10 -7.36 -0.15
C VAL A 54 3.96 -7.47 1.35
N ARG A 55 4.61 -8.48 1.93
CA ARG A 55 4.75 -8.61 3.38
C ARG A 55 5.54 -7.44 3.97
N ALA A 56 4.94 -6.71 4.91
CA ALA A 56 5.55 -5.50 5.47
C ALA A 56 6.87 -5.79 6.22
N ASP A 57 7.00 -6.97 6.85
CA ASP A 57 8.21 -7.41 7.56
C ASP A 57 9.40 -7.70 6.63
N ARG A 58 9.17 -7.74 5.32
CA ARG A 58 10.17 -8.04 4.29
C ARG A 58 10.59 -6.83 3.48
N VAL A 59 9.86 -5.73 3.58
CA VAL A 59 10.20 -4.51 2.84
C VAL A 59 11.43 -3.85 3.46
N PRO A 60 12.49 -3.57 2.68
CA PRO A 60 13.62 -2.80 3.20
C PRO A 60 13.13 -1.39 3.60
N PRO A 61 13.68 -0.78 4.67
CA PRO A 61 13.34 0.58 5.05
C PRO A 61 13.54 1.53 3.85
N ALA A 62 12.61 2.46 3.66
CA ALA A 62 12.52 3.31 2.47
C ALA A 62 13.90 3.84 2.03
N GLY A 63 14.22 3.63 0.75
CA GLY A 63 15.43 4.15 0.13
C GLY A 63 15.50 5.68 0.18
N PRO A 64 16.67 6.29 -0.07
CA PRO A 64 16.86 7.74 0.04
C PRO A 64 15.81 8.51 -0.76
N ALA A 65 15.22 9.53 -0.13
CA ALA A 65 14.22 10.41 -0.72
C ALA A 65 14.73 11.01 -2.03
N GLY A 66 14.17 10.57 -3.16
CA GLY A 66 14.63 11.00 -4.49
C GLY A 66 14.10 10.16 -5.66
N GLU A 67 13.65 8.93 -5.42
CA GLU A 67 12.91 8.16 -6.43
C GLU A 67 11.46 8.64 -6.47
N ALA A 68 10.96 8.97 -7.67
CA ALA A 68 9.66 9.62 -7.85
C ALA A 68 8.51 8.85 -7.19
N TYR A 69 8.61 7.51 -7.10
CA TYR A 69 7.68 6.65 -6.37
C TYR A 69 8.37 5.35 -5.93
N ARG A 70 8.48 5.12 -4.61
CA ARG A 70 8.71 3.78 -4.03
C ARG A 70 8.28 3.74 -2.57
N GLY A 71 7.51 2.71 -2.21
CA GLY A 71 6.86 2.55 -0.92
C GLY A 71 7.80 2.35 0.28
N PRO A 72 7.29 1.91 1.44
CA PRO A 72 5.98 1.28 1.62
C PRO A 72 4.80 2.26 1.71
N PHE A 73 3.71 1.95 0.99
CA PHE A 73 2.40 2.59 1.17
C PHE A 73 1.47 1.69 1.98
N SER A 74 0.54 2.28 2.72
CA SER A 74 -0.44 1.51 3.52
C SER A 74 -1.55 0.93 2.64
N ASN A 75 -1.94 -0.33 2.89
CA ASN A 75 -3.19 -0.92 2.41
C ASN A 75 -4.13 -1.25 3.59
N PRO A 76 -4.72 -0.25 4.26
CA PRO A 76 -5.60 -0.51 5.39
C PRO A 76 -6.93 -1.09 4.93
N ASP A 77 -7.48 -2.03 5.70
CA ASP A 77 -8.85 -2.49 5.50
C ASP A 77 -9.82 -1.31 5.58
N ILE A 78 -10.76 -1.24 4.63
CA ILE A 78 -11.85 -0.26 4.69
C ILE A 78 -12.83 -0.71 5.78
N ALA A 79 -12.74 -0.08 6.96
CA ALA A 79 -13.71 -0.29 8.03
C ALA A 79 -14.96 0.59 7.82
N PRO A 80 -16.16 0.12 8.19
CA PRO A 80 -17.33 0.97 8.24
C PRO A 80 -17.13 2.11 9.24
N PHE A 81 -17.77 3.25 8.99
CA PHE A 81 -17.86 4.30 9.99
C PHE A 81 -18.49 3.73 11.27
N GLY A 82 -17.91 4.08 12.43
CA GLY A 82 -18.48 3.72 13.73
C GLY A 82 -19.90 4.29 13.88
N PRO A 83 -20.69 3.76 14.83
CA PRO A 83 -22.01 4.33 15.11
C PRO A 83 -21.87 5.83 15.43
N PRO A 84 -22.84 6.66 15.01
CA PRO A 84 -22.80 8.10 15.29
C PRO A 84 -22.61 8.31 16.78
N GLN A 85 -21.57 9.08 17.14
CA GLN A 85 -21.33 9.44 18.52
C GLN A 85 -22.55 10.23 19.01
N PRO A 86 -23.20 9.83 20.12
CA PRO A 86 -24.29 10.62 20.67
C PRO A 86 -23.74 12.01 20.95
N ALA A 87 -24.44 13.03 20.46
CA ALA A 87 -24.10 14.42 20.70
C ALA A 87 -23.88 14.59 22.21
N GLY A 88 -22.63 14.85 22.60
CA GLY A 88 -22.31 15.14 23.99
C GLY A 88 -23.22 16.25 24.50
N PRO A 89 -23.61 16.23 25.79
CA PRO A 89 -24.60 17.16 26.32
C PRO A 89 -24.20 18.59 25.93
N GLY A 90 -25.05 19.21 25.11
CA GLY A 90 -24.86 20.58 24.66
C GLY A 90 -24.64 21.44 25.90
N LYS A 91 -23.55 22.20 25.91
CA LYS A 91 -23.27 23.16 26.97
C LYS A 91 -24.37 24.23 26.90
N THR A 92 -25.47 24.02 27.61
CA THR A 92 -26.45 25.06 27.91
C THR A 92 -25.83 25.98 28.94
N GLY A 93 -24.98 26.90 28.47
CA GLY A 93 -24.56 28.07 29.22
C GLY A 93 -25.57 29.19 28.96
N ARG A 94 -26.40 29.48 29.96
CA ARG A 94 -27.35 30.60 29.98
C ARG A 94 -26.61 31.95 29.87
N ARG A 95 -27.40 32.91 29.39
CA ARG A 95 -27.28 34.38 29.46
C ARG A 95 -26.38 34.94 30.56
#